data_AF-A0A9X2LPU7-F1
#
_entry.id   AF-A0A9X2LPU7-F1
#
_cell.length_a   1.000
_cell.length_b   1.000
_cell.length_c   1.000
_cell.angle_alpha   90.00
_cell.angle_beta   90.00
_cell.angle_gamma   90.00
#
_symmetry.space_group_name_H-M   'P 1'
#
loop_
_entity.id
_entity.type
_entity.pdbx_description
1 polymer ?
#
loop_
_entity_poly.entity_id
_entity_poly.type
_entity_poly.pdbx_seq_one_letter_code
_entity_poly.pdbx_strand_id
1 'polypeptide(L)' 'MIPATGAVKDSSGELIGELLLWVSEGSLSALEYSWYTDEAPVVLPDPHDVTVAVRH' A
#
# COMPACT_ATOMS: atom_id res chain seq x y z
N MET A 1 -2.64 6.64 15.58
CA MET A 1 -2.43 6.40 14.14
C MET A 1 -3.62 5.66 13.59
N ILE A 2 -4.11 6.06 12.43
CA ILE A 2 -5.14 5.32 11.68
C ILE A 2 -4.42 4.74 10.46
N PRO A 3 -4.28 3.41 10.32
CA PRO A 3 -3.72 2.84 9.11
C PRO A 3 -4.78 2.88 7.99
N ALA A 4 -4.38 3.35 6.81
CA ALA A 4 -5.10 3.04 5.58
C ALA A 4 -4.36 1.89 4.88
N THR A 5 -5.10 0.86 4.49
CA THR A 5 -4.54 -0.31 3.80
C THR A 5 -5.13 -0.43 2.40
N GLY A 6 -4.31 -0.86 1.44
CA GLY A 6 -4.71 -1.14 0.07
C GLY A 6 -4.08 -2.44 -0.42
N ALA A 7 -4.86 -3.32 -1.03
CA ALA A 7 -4.35 -4.53 -1.64
C ALA A 7 -3.47 -4.19 -2.85
N VAL A 8 -2.28 -4.80 -2.91
CA VAL A 8 -1.39 -4.73 -4.08
C VAL A 8 -1.54 -6.01 -4.87
N LYS A 9 -1.83 -5.86 -6.15
CA LYS A 9 -1.99 -6.97 -7.09
C LYS A 9 -0.99 -6.87 -8.22
N ASP A 10 -0.56 -8.00 -8.72
CA ASP A 10 0.24 -8.06 -9.94
C ASP A 10 -0.63 -7.80 -11.18
N SER A 11 -0.01 -7.88 -12.37
CA SER A 11 -0.69 -7.67 -13.65
C SER A 11 -1.71 -8.77 -13.99
N SER A 12 -1.63 -9.94 -13.35
CA SER A 12 -2.61 -11.02 -13.48
C SER A 12 -3.82 -10.83 -12.55
N GLY A 13 -3.69 -9.93 -11.57
CA GLY A 13 -4.69 -9.67 -10.53
C GLY A 13 -4.47 -10.51 -9.27
N GLU A 14 -3.38 -11.27 -9.18
CA GLU A 14 -3.00 -12.03 -8.00
C GLU A 14 -2.60 -11.09 -6.86
N LEU A 15 -3.02 -11.42 -5.63
CA LEU A 15 -2.70 -10.63 -4.44
C LEU A 15 -1.27 -10.92 -4.00
N ILE A 16 -0.40 -9.91 -4.06
CA ILE A 16 1.02 -10.04 -3.74
C ILE A 16 1.43 -9.29 -2.46
N GLY A 17 0.53 -8.49 -1.90
CA GLY A 17 0.79 -7.77 -0.66
C GLY A 17 -0.22 -6.67 -0.36
N GLU A 18 0.16 -5.79 0.56
CA GLU A 18 -0.60 -4.60 0.93
C GLU A 18 0.31 -3.38 1.04
N LEU A 19 -0.24 -2.23 0.66
CA LEU A 19 0.36 -0.93 0.89
C LEU A 19 -0.30 -0.30 2.12
N LEU A 20 0.50 0.02 3.12
CA LEU A 20 0.07 0.61 4.39
C LEU A 20 0.52 2.07 4.45
N LEU A 21 -0.44 2.96 4.71
CA LEU A 21 -0.17 4.38 4.96
C LEU A 21 -0.33 4.69 6.44
N TRP A 22 0.70 5.30 7.02
CA TRP A 22 0.71 5.73 8.39
C TRP A 22 0.55 7.25 8.46
N VAL A 23 -0.43 7.71 9.24
CA VAL A 23 -0.70 9.14 9.46
C VAL A 23 -0.48 9.50 10.93
N SER A 24 0.27 10.57 11.15
CA SER A 24 0.51 11.17 12.47
C SER A 24 0.35 12.69 12.36
N GLU A 25 -0.34 13.30 13.32
CA GLU A 25 -0.56 14.76 13.36
C GLU A 25 -1.12 15.33 12.03
N GLY A 26 -2.03 14.60 11.39
CA GLY A 26 -2.67 15.01 10.13
C GLY A 26 -1.77 14.95 8.90
N SER A 27 -0.54 14.45 9.03
CA SER A 27 0.42 14.31 7.92
C SER A 27 0.83 12.86 7.71
N LEU A 28 1.24 12.52 6.48
CA LEU A 28 1.84 11.21 6.19
C LEU A 28 3.14 11.06 6.99
N SER A 29 3.22 10.02 7.83
CA SER A 29 4.42 9.73 8.62
C SER A 29 5.27 8.64 7.97
N ALA A 30 4.65 7.64 7.34
CA ALA A 30 5.37 6.57 6.66
C ALA A 30 4.50 5.87 5.60
N LEU A 31 5.19 5.23 4.66
CA LEU A 31 4.62 4.31 3.68
C LEU A 31 5.33 2.96 3.84
N GLU A 32 4.57 1.89 3.98
CA GLU A 32 5.09 0.54 4.21
C GLU A 32 4.46 -0.44 3.23
N TYR A 33 5.23 -1.44 2.81
CA TYR A 33 4.78 -2.53 1.97
C TYR A 33 4.89 -3.84 2.74
N SER A 34 3.77 -4.51 2.99
CA SER A 34 3.74 -5.92 3.42
C SER A 34 3.61 -6.83 2.20
N TRP A 35 4.41 -7.89 2.10
CA TRP A 35 4.43 -8.76 0.93
C TRP A 35 4.11 -10.20 1.31
N TYR A 36 3.49 -10.93 0.36
CA TYR A 36 3.09 -12.33 0.54
C TYR A 36 3.88 -13.29 -0.37
N THR A 37 4.78 -12.75 -1.18
CA THR A 37 5.68 -13.47 -2.08
C THR A 37 6.94 -13.96 -1.36
N ASP A 38 7.66 -14.92 -1.95
CA ASP A 38 8.94 -15.40 -1.41
C ASP A 38 10.04 -14.32 -1.47
N GLU A 39 9.98 -13.46 -2.49
CA GLU A 39 10.89 -12.34 -2.67
C GLU A 39 10.25 -11.04 -2.22
N ALA A 40 10.98 -10.25 -1.43
CA ALA A 40 10.53 -8.95 -0.98
C ALA A 40 10.60 -7.92 -2.13
N PRO A 41 9.60 -7.02 -2.25
CA PRO A 41 9.66 -5.95 -3.23
C PRO A 41 10.79 -4.97 -2.89
N VAL A 42 11.57 -4.59 -3.91
CA VAL A 42 12.67 -3.61 -3.77
C VAL A 42 12.25 -2.18 -4.12
N VAL A 43 11.04 -2.03 -4.64
CA VAL A 43 10.43 -0.76 -5.03
C VAL A 43 8.97 -0.74 -4.60
N LEU A 44 8.48 0.45 -4.27
CA LEU A 44 7.06 0.67 -4.04
C LEU A 44 6.30 0.72 -5.38
N PRO A 45 4.97 0.48 -5.38
CA PRO A 45 4.14 0.71 -6.56
C PRO A 45 4.28 2.14 -7.10
N ASP A 46 4.12 2.31 -8.41
CA ASP A 46 4.06 3.66 -9.01
C ASP A 46 2.87 4.42 -8.38
N PRO A 47 3.06 5.65 -7.89
CA PRO A 47 1.97 6.44 -7.33
C PRO A 47 0.77 6.62 -8.28
N HIS A 48 0.96 6.56 -9.60
CA HIS A 48 -0.12 6.65 -10.59
C HIS A 48 -1.00 5.39 -10.64
N ASP A 49 -0.51 4.26 -10.12
CA ASP A 49 -1.26 3.01 -10.01
C ASP A 49 -2.03 2.88 -8.68
N VAL A 50 -1.88 3.87 -7.78
CA VAL A 50 -2.54 3.89 -6.48
C VAL A 50 -3.82 4.71 -6.56
N THR A 51 -4.95 4.08 -6.24
CA THR A 51 -6.25 4.76 -6.12
C THR A 51 -6.65 4.91 -4.66
N VAL A 52 -7.11 6.11 -4.29
CA VAL A 52 -7.56 6.42 -2.92
C VAL A 52 -9.06 6.73 -2.95
N ALA A 53 -9.81 6.10 -2.06
CA ALA A 53 -11.24 6.37 -1.88
C ALA A 53 -11.52 6.71 -0.42
N VAL A 54 -12.25 7.82 -0.21
CA VAL A 54 -12.78 8.18 1.11
C VAL A 54 -14.12 7.48 1.27
N ARG A 55 -14.26 6.66 2.32
CA ARG A 55 -15.56 6.09 2.69
C ARG A 55 -16.28 7.06 3.63
N HIS A 56 -17.51 7.43 3.26
CA HIS A 56 -18.44 8.20 4.07
C HIS A 56 -19.15 7.32 5.09
#